data_AF-A0A2J8A4Q2-F1
#
_entry.id   AF-A0A2J8A4Q2-F1
#
_cell.length_a   1.000
_cell.length_b   1.000
_cell.length_c   1.000
_cell.angle_alpha   90.00
_cell.angle_beta   90.00
_cell.angle_gamma   90.00
#
_symmetry.space_group_name_H-M   'P 1'
#
loop_
_entity.id
_entity.type
_entity.pdbx_description
1 polymer ?
#
loop_
_entity_poly.entity_id
_entity_poly.type
_entity_poly.pdbx_seq_one_letter_code
_entity_poly.pdbx_strand_id
1 'polypeptide(L)'
;MCPVRFPASLGTRRWPSCLHLVEKTRRGVACARELAPELRQLVVAGGVACNQVVRSNLQALADKESLELVLPPPRWCTDNGVMVAWAGIERLALGWAEPPPPPLPQGGRRGGADWRQALRVLQVQRYQGGSAQPGSGQHKLNIRAGA
;
A
#
# COMPACT_ATOMS: atom_id res chain seq x y z
N MET A 1 21.79 -2.71 -0.49
CA MET A 1 21.52 -3.41 -1.77
C MET A 1 22.08 -4.82 -1.64
N CYS A 2 21.25 -5.86 -1.63
CA CYS A 2 21.73 -7.24 -1.53
C CYS A 2 21.88 -7.80 -2.96
N PRO A 3 23.09 -8.06 -3.47
CA PRO A 3 23.27 -8.56 -4.81
C PRO A 3 23.20 -10.08 -4.76
N VAL A 4 21.98 -10.63 -4.76
CA VAL A 4 21.83 -12.08 -4.92
C VAL A 4 22.02 -12.40 -6.41
N ARG A 5 23.28 -12.65 -6.80
CA ARG A 5 23.59 -13.27 -8.10
C ARG A 5 23.38 -14.78 -7.96
N PHE A 6 22.47 -15.33 -8.77
CA PHE A 6 22.33 -16.77 -8.93
C PHE A 6 22.83 -17.21 -10.32
N PRO A 7 23.51 -18.36 -10.43
CA PRO A 7 24.09 -18.83 -11.69
C PRO A 7 23.02 -19.24 -12.70
N ALA A 8 23.28 -18.93 -13.97
CA ALA A 8 22.36 -19.04 -15.10
C ALA A 8 22.11 -20.48 -15.63
N SER A 9 22.61 -21.53 -14.98
CA SER A 9 22.81 -22.84 -15.64
C SER A 9 21.81 -23.96 -15.30
N LEU A 10 20.66 -23.70 -14.67
CA LEU A 10 19.65 -24.76 -14.45
C LEU A 10 18.25 -24.29 -14.84
N GLY A 11 17.80 -24.74 -16.02
CA GLY A 11 16.49 -24.46 -16.60
C GLY A 11 15.33 -24.73 -15.64
N THR A 12 14.39 -23.79 -15.59
CA THR A 12 13.06 -23.95 -14.98
C THR A 12 13.04 -24.51 -13.56
N ARG A 13 13.85 -23.95 -12.63
CA ARG A 13 13.50 -24.07 -11.22
C ARG A 13 12.26 -23.21 -10.93
N ARG A 14 11.09 -23.82 -11.03
CA ARG A 14 9.82 -23.29 -10.56
C ARG A 14 9.84 -23.32 -9.03
N TRP A 15 10.07 -22.19 -8.37
CA TRP A 15 9.92 -22.10 -6.91
C TRP A 15 8.46 -22.35 -6.55
N PRO A 16 8.13 -23.38 -5.73
CA PRO A 16 6.75 -23.66 -5.35
C PRO A 16 6.05 -22.46 -4.74
N SER A 17 6.77 -21.66 -3.94
CA SER A 17 6.26 -20.43 -3.34
C SER A 17 5.89 -19.37 -4.37
N CYS A 18 6.69 -19.22 -5.44
CA CYS A 18 6.38 -18.29 -6.54
C CYS A 18 5.16 -18.76 -7.33
N LEU A 19 5.06 -20.06 -7.61
CA LEU A 19 3.88 -20.63 -8.28
C LEU A 19 2.61 -20.46 -7.45
N HIS A 20 2.70 -20.73 -6.15
CA HIS A 20 1.60 -20.55 -5.24
C HIS A 20 1.13 -19.09 -5.22
N LEU A 21 2.07 -18.14 -5.16
CA LEU A 21 1.76 -16.71 -5.24
C LEU A 21 1.02 -16.37 -6.54
N VAL A 22 1.54 -16.80 -7.69
CA VAL A 22 0.91 -16.56 -9.01
C VAL A 22 -0.51 -17.12 -9.06
N GLU A 23 -0.71 -18.36 -8.63
CA GLU A 23 -2.04 -18.98 -8.65
C GLU A 23 -3.03 -18.27 -7.72
N LYS A 24 -2.58 -17.86 -6.53
CA LYS A 24 -3.41 -17.07 -5.60
C LYS A 24 -3.73 -15.70 -6.17
N THR A 25 -2.77 -15.01 -6.81
CA THR A 25 -3.01 -13.73 -7.48
C THR A 25 -4.01 -13.89 -8.62
N ARG A 26 -3.88 -14.92 -9.46
CA ARG A 26 -4.82 -15.20 -10.56
C ARG A 26 -6.25 -15.38 -10.05
N ARG A 27 -6.43 -16.16 -8.97
CA ARG A 27 -7.73 -16.34 -8.33
C ARG A 27 -8.26 -15.02 -7.74
N GLY A 28 -7.39 -14.23 -7.12
CA GLY A 28 -7.73 -12.90 -6.62
C GLY A 28 -8.21 -11.96 -7.73
N VAL A 29 -7.56 -11.98 -8.89
CA VAL A 29 -7.99 -11.22 -10.08
C VAL A 29 -9.39 -11.66 -10.54
N ALA A 30 -9.65 -12.97 -10.60
CA ALA A 30 -10.97 -13.48 -10.97
C ALA A 30 -12.06 -12.98 -10.01
N CYS A 31 -11.84 -13.08 -8.70
CA CYS A 31 -12.78 -12.55 -7.70
C CYS A 31 -12.91 -11.02 -7.77
N ALA A 32 -11.81 -10.29 -8.00
CA ALA A 32 -11.85 -8.84 -8.11
C ALA A 32 -12.68 -8.38 -9.32
N ARG A 33 -12.65 -9.11 -10.43
CA ARG A 33 -13.45 -8.84 -11.62
C ARG A 33 -14.95 -9.06 -11.41
N GLU A 34 -15.35 -9.92 -10.49
CA GLU A 34 -16.77 -10.06 -10.10
C GLU A 34 -17.29 -8.77 -9.44
N LEU A 35 -16.42 -8.02 -8.75
CA LEU A 35 -16.76 -6.76 -8.07
C LEU A 35 -16.52 -5.52 -8.95
N ALA A 36 -15.49 -5.57 -9.80
CA ALA A 36 -15.08 -4.49 -10.69
C ALA A 36 -14.70 -5.06 -12.07
N PRO A 37 -15.69 -5.27 -12.96
CA PRO A 37 -15.47 -5.82 -14.30
C PRO A 37 -14.47 -5.01 -15.14
N GLU A 38 -14.34 -3.71 -14.86
CA GLU A 38 -13.45 -2.77 -15.51
C GLU A 38 -12.01 -2.77 -14.97
N LEU A 39 -11.63 -3.71 -14.10
CA LEU A 39 -10.28 -3.81 -13.54
C LEU A 39 -9.21 -3.79 -14.66
N ARG A 40 -8.31 -2.80 -14.61
CA ARG A 40 -7.27 -2.58 -15.62
C ARG A 40 -5.85 -2.85 -15.15
N GLN A 41 -5.62 -2.81 -13.84
CA GLN A 41 -4.26 -2.77 -13.28
C GLN A 41 -4.07 -3.80 -12.18
N LEU A 42 -2.89 -4.41 -12.16
CA LEU A 42 -2.39 -5.22 -11.06
C LEU A 42 -1.24 -4.45 -10.41
N VAL A 43 -1.44 -3.95 -9.20
CA VAL A 43 -0.38 -3.25 -8.44
C VAL A 43 0.29 -4.23 -7.48
N VAL A 44 1.61 -4.36 -7.54
CA VAL A 44 2.36 -5.25 -6.63
C VAL A 44 3.45 -4.46 -5.90
N ALA A 45 3.28 -4.32 -4.59
CA ALA A 45 4.20 -3.63 -3.68
C ALA A 45 4.76 -4.58 -2.61
N GLY A 46 5.74 -4.10 -1.83
CA GLY A 46 6.42 -4.88 -0.80
C GLY A 46 7.85 -5.29 -1.18
N GLY A 47 8.67 -5.62 -0.19
CA GLY A 47 10.07 -5.99 -0.41
C GLY A 47 10.24 -7.19 -1.35
N VAL A 48 9.36 -8.20 -1.23
CA VAL A 48 9.36 -9.40 -2.11
C VAL A 48 8.98 -9.05 -3.55
N ALA A 49 8.20 -7.99 -3.77
CA ALA A 49 7.88 -7.51 -5.12
C ALA A 49 9.14 -7.03 -5.85
N CYS A 50 10.25 -6.72 -5.16
CA CYS A 50 11.53 -6.37 -5.79
C CYS A 50 12.32 -7.59 -6.31
N ASN A 51 11.89 -8.81 -6.02
CA ASN A 51 12.51 -10.02 -6.54
C ASN A 51 12.23 -10.19 -8.04
N GLN A 52 13.27 -10.31 -8.87
CA GLN A 52 13.14 -10.41 -10.32
C GLN A 52 12.33 -11.63 -10.78
N VAL A 53 12.50 -12.78 -10.12
CA VAL A 53 11.72 -14.00 -10.46
C VAL A 53 10.24 -13.79 -10.20
N VAL A 54 9.89 -13.19 -9.05
CA VAL A 54 8.50 -12.84 -8.73
C VAL A 54 7.94 -11.85 -9.76
N ARG A 55 8.69 -10.79 -10.09
CA ARG A 55 8.28 -9.80 -11.09
C ARG A 55 7.97 -10.42 -12.44
N SER A 56 8.89 -11.22 -13.00
CA SER A 56 8.69 -11.82 -14.32
C SER A 56 7.48 -12.77 -14.36
N ASN A 57 7.24 -13.51 -13.28
CA ASN A 57 6.08 -14.41 -13.21
C ASN A 57 4.75 -13.64 -13.08
N LEU A 58 4.72 -12.57 -12.28
CA LEU A 58 3.53 -11.72 -12.14
C LEU A 58 3.28 -10.86 -13.39
N GLN A 59 4.32 -10.49 -14.13
CA GLN A 59 4.19 -9.84 -15.44
C GLN A 59 3.50 -10.79 -16.43
N ALA A 60 3.98 -12.03 -16.54
CA ALA A 60 3.36 -13.02 -17.41
C ALA A 60 1.89 -13.30 -17.03
N LEU A 61 1.56 -13.26 -15.74
CA LEU A 61 0.17 -13.33 -15.27
C LEU A 61 -0.63 -12.10 -15.70
N ALA A 62 -0.11 -10.89 -15.48
CA ALA A 62 -0.79 -9.65 -15.85
C ALA A 62 -1.06 -9.59 -17.35
N ASP A 63 -0.08 -9.95 -18.18
CA ASP A 63 -0.22 -10.01 -19.64
C ASP A 63 -1.32 -11.00 -20.03
N LYS A 64 -1.32 -12.20 -19.44
CA LYS A 64 -2.35 -13.22 -19.69
C LYS A 64 -3.74 -12.77 -19.28
N GLU A 65 -3.86 -12.05 -18.18
CA GLU A 65 -5.12 -11.51 -17.69
C GLU A 65 -5.48 -10.17 -18.35
N SER A 66 -4.69 -9.64 -19.30
CA SER A 66 -4.90 -8.33 -19.92
C SER A 66 -4.96 -7.18 -18.90
N LEU A 67 -4.06 -7.20 -17.93
CA LEU A 67 -3.87 -6.17 -16.91
C LEU A 67 -2.51 -5.48 -17.08
N GLU A 68 -2.46 -4.18 -16.79
CA GLU A 68 -1.19 -3.47 -16.66
C GLU A 68 -0.56 -3.79 -15.29
N LEU A 69 0.66 -4.33 -15.29
CA LEU A 69 1.42 -4.54 -14.05
C LEU A 69 2.09 -3.24 -13.62
N VAL A 70 1.69 -2.72 -12.46
CA VAL A 70 2.28 -1.53 -11.85
C VAL A 70 3.16 -1.94 -10.68
N LEU A 71 4.46 -1.61 -10.77
CA LEU A 71 5.45 -1.89 -9.74
C LEU A 71 6.06 -0.58 -9.26
N PRO A 72 5.90 -0.20 -7.98
CA PRO A 72 6.55 0.99 -7.47
C PRO A 72 8.09 0.85 -7.54
N PRO A 73 8.82 1.98 -7.64
CA PRO A 73 10.27 2.00 -7.48
C PRO A 73 10.70 1.30 -6.18
N PRO A 74 11.80 0.51 -6.16
CA PRO A 74 12.19 -0.28 -4.98
C PRO A 74 12.30 0.50 -3.67
N ARG A 75 12.72 1.77 -3.73
CA ARG A 75 12.80 2.66 -2.55
C ARG A 75 11.46 2.91 -1.85
N TRP A 76 10.36 2.72 -2.58
CA TRP A 76 8.99 2.89 -2.06
C TRP A 76 8.33 1.57 -1.66
N CYS A 77 8.88 0.43 -2.08
CA CYS A 77 8.32 -0.90 -1.81
C CYS A 77 8.60 -1.41 -0.39
N THR A 78 9.59 -0.86 0.31
CA THR A 78 9.88 -1.18 1.72
C THR A 78 9.17 -0.20 2.64
N ASP A 79 8.81 -0.67 3.85
CA ASP A 79 8.16 0.15 4.87
C ASP A 79 8.92 1.47 5.09
N ASN A 80 8.21 2.59 4.91
CA ASN A 80 8.78 3.93 4.97
C ASN A 80 7.76 4.94 5.51
N GLY A 81 8.22 6.09 6.00
CA GLY A 81 7.31 7.12 6.54
C GLY A 81 6.44 7.78 5.45
N VAL A 82 6.87 7.74 4.19
CA VAL A 82 6.15 8.39 3.07
C VAL A 82 4.83 7.71 2.78
N MET A 83 4.76 6.37 2.78
CA MET A 83 3.47 5.67 2.58
C MET A 83 2.46 5.97 3.70
N VAL A 84 2.94 6.13 4.94
CA VAL A 84 2.09 6.48 6.09
C VAL A 84 1.59 7.91 5.97
N ALA A 85 2.49 8.85 5.65
CA ALA A 85 2.14 10.25 5.44
C ALA A 85 1.16 10.43 4.27
N TRP A 86 1.40 9.75 3.14
CA TRP A 86 0.53 9.82 1.96
C TRP A 86 -0.87 9.28 2.26
N ALA A 87 -0.97 8.11 2.91
CA ALA A 87 -2.25 7.56 3.34
C ALA A 87 -2.99 8.51 4.30
N GLY A 88 -2.25 9.22 5.17
CA GLY A 88 -2.81 10.26 6.04
C GLY A 88 -3.35 11.47 5.27
N ILE A 89 -2.62 11.95 4.25
CA ILE A 89 -3.04 13.06 3.39
C ILE A 89 -4.31 12.69 2.60
N GLU A 90 -4.35 11.51 1.98
CA GLU A 90 -5.52 11.02 1.23
C GLU A 90 -6.76 10.91 2.12
N ARG A 91 -6.59 10.38 3.34
CA ARG A 91 -7.66 10.34 4.33
C ARG A 91 -8.12 11.74 4.73
N LEU A 92 -7.20 12.64 5.05
CA LEU A 92 -7.53 14.00 5.44
C LEU A 92 -8.29 14.74 4.32
N ALA A 93 -7.92 14.52 3.06
CA ALA A 93 -8.62 15.08 1.90
C ALA A 93 -10.07 14.55 1.76
N LEU A 94 -10.34 13.32 2.17
CA LEU A 94 -11.69 12.74 2.28
C LEU A 94 -12.44 13.20 3.54
N GLY A 95 -11.84 14.10 4.32
CA GLY A 95 -12.37 14.53 5.61
C GLY A 95 -12.30 13.41 6.65
N TRP A 96 -11.29 12.55 6.63
CA TRP A 96 -11.08 11.51 7.63
C TRP A 96 -9.90 11.90 8.50
N ALA A 97 -10.16 12.21 9.76
CA ALA A 97 -9.13 12.59 10.72
C ALA A 97 -9.50 12.09 12.12
N GLU A 98 -8.48 11.70 12.88
CA GLU A 98 -8.60 11.36 14.30
C GLU A 98 -7.87 12.46 15.10
N PRO A 99 -8.38 12.88 16.27
CA PRO A 99 -7.58 13.70 17.17
C PRO A 99 -6.30 12.96 17.55
N PRO A 100 -5.17 13.68 17.74
CA PRO A 100 -3.94 13.03 18.17
C PRO A 100 -4.18 12.30 19.50
N PRO A 101 -3.56 11.12 19.71
CA PRO A 101 -3.64 10.44 20.99
C PRO A 101 -3.10 11.36 22.10
N PRO A 102 -3.59 11.22 23.35
CA PRO A 102 -3.10 12.04 24.46
C PRO A 102 -1.58 11.88 24.61
N PRO A 103 -0.86 12.91 25.09
CA PRO A 103 0.57 12.84 25.30
C PRO A 103 0.95 11.60 26.12
N LEU A 104 2.02 10.92 25.70
CA LEU A 104 2.54 9.81 26.48
C LEU A 104 2.97 10.31 27.87
N PRO A 105 2.68 9.56 28.95
CA PRO A 105 3.08 9.96 30.30
C PRO A 105 4.61 10.11 30.37
N GLN A 106 5.08 11.26 30.86
CA GLN A 106 6.51 11.53 31.01
C GLN A 106 7.10 10.56 32.06
N GLY A 107 8.13 9.81 31.67
CA GLY A 107 8.89 8.95 32.59
C GLY A 107 8.40 7.49 32.75
N GLY A 108 7.39 7.04 32.00
CA GLY A 108 6.97 5.63 32.02
C GLY A 108 7.81 4.75 31.09
N ARG A 109 8.22 3.54 31.52
CA ARG A 109 8.60 2.48 30.56
C ARG A 109 7.44 2.33 29.57
N ARG A 110 7.74 2.07 28.29
CA ARG A 110 6.75 1.65 27.29
C ARG A 110 6.05 0.38 27.76
N GLY A 111 5.08 0.50 28.67
CA GLY A 111 4.12 -0.54 28.97
C GLY A 111 3.41 -0.84 27.67
N GLY A 112 3.44 -2.11 27.26
CA GLY A 112 2.98 -2.54 25.95
C GLY A 112 1.65 -1.88 25.62
N ALA A 113 1.66 -1.06 24.56
CA ALA A 113 0.43 -0.46 24.07
C ALA A 113 -0.57 -1.60 23.85
N ASP A 114 -1.76 -1.49 24.46
CA ASP A 114 -2.83 -2.43 24.22
C ASP A 114 -3.25 -2.28 22.75
N TRP A 115 -2.67 -3.12 21.90
CA TRP A 115 -2.91 -3.12 20.46
C TRP A 115 -4.40 -3.30 20.13
N ARG A 116 -5.20 -3.83 21.07
CA ARG A 116 -6.66 -3.94 20.93
C ARG A 116 -7.35 -2.58 20.93
N GLN A 117 -6.80 -1.57 21.61
CA GLN A 117 -7.30 -0.18 21.53
C GLN A 117 -6.89 0.51 20.22
N ALA A 118 -5.69 0.22 19.70
CA ALA A 118 -5.25 0.73 18.40
C ALA A 118 -6.07 0.19 17.21
N LEU A 119 -6.83 -0.90 17.38
CA LEU A 119 -7.74 -1.41 16.35
C LEU A 119 -9.04 -0.60 16.19
N ARG A 120 -9.32 0.40 17.04
CA ARG A 120 -10.41 1.37 16.81
C ARG A 120 -10.16 2.31 15.63
N VAL A 121 -8.98 2.25 15.01
CA VAL A 121 -8.61 3.02 13.80
C VAL A 121 -9.41 2.57 12.57
N LEU A 122 -10.20 1.50 12.65
CA LEU A 122 -11.17 1.13 11.59
C LEU A 122 -12.51 1.86 11.71
N GLN A 123 -12.78 2.59 12.80
CA GLN A 123 -13.98 3.43 12.97
C GLN A 123 -13.66 4.91 12.71
N VAL A 124 -12.94 5.21 11.64
CA VAL A 124 -12.67 6.61 11.26
C VAL A 124 -13.99 7.29 10.93
N GLN A 125 -14.41 8.22 11.79
CA GLN A 125 -15.57 9.06 11.52
C GLN A 125 -15.19 10.12 10.48
N ARG A 126 -16.14 10.51 9.63
CA ARG A 126 -15.97 11.73 8.81
C ARG A 126 -15.75 12.89 9.78
N TYR A 127 -14.60 13.54 9.67
CA TYR A 127 -14.28 14.82 10.27
C TYR A 127 -15.34 15.84 9.85
N GLN A 128 -16.31 16.06 10.72
CA GLN A 128 -17.21 17.20 10.63
C GLN A 128 -16.41 18.38 11.18
N GLY A 129 -15.88 19.21 10.27
CA GLY A 129 -14.95 20.27 10.62
C GLY A 129 -15.41 21.09 11.83
N GLY A 130 -14.49 21.30 12.77
CA GLY A 130 -14.66 22.39 13.73
C GLY A 130 -14.86 23.68 12.96
N SER A 131 -15.90 24.42 13.31
CA SER A 131 -16.37 25.65 12.67
C SER A 131 -15.22 26.61 12.33
N ALA A 132 -14.78 26.59 11.07
CA ALA A 132 -14.03 27.71 10.51
C ALA A 132 -15.00 28.90 10.44
N GLN A 133 -14.69 29.97 11.17
CA GLN A 133 -15.43 31.22 11.08
C GLN A 133 -15.51 31.68 9.61
N PRO A 134 -16.66 32.18 9.13
CA PRO A 134 -16.83 32.55 7.73
C PRO A 134 -16.13 33.88 7.49
N GLY A 135 -14.90 33.84 6.97
CA GLY A 135 -14.23 35.05 6.49
C GLY A 135 -12.70 35.00 6.52
N SER A 136 -12.09 34.26 5.59
CA SER A 136 -10.87 34.62 4.83
C SER A 136 -10.10 33.37 4.42
N GLY A 137 -9.89 33.18 3.12
CA GLY A 137 -8.89 32.25 2.59
C GLY A 137 -9.45 30.94 2.03
N GLN A 138 -9.71 30.92 0.73
CA GLN A 138 -9.80 29.69 -0.05
C GLN A 138 -8.47 28.92 0.04
N HIS A 139 -8.36 27.95 0.95
CA HIS A 139 -7.27 26.97 0.90
C HIS A 139 -7.62 25.88 -0.13
N LYS A 140 -7.54 26.22 -1.41
CA LYS A 140 -7.37 25.22 -2.48
C LYS A 140 -5.98 24.60 -2.29
N LEU A 141 -5.92 23.40 -1.72
CA LEU A 141 -4.72 22.56 -1.77
C LEU A 141 -4.52 22.11 -3.23
N ASN A 142 -3.85 22.92 -4.03
CA ASN A 142 -3.36 22.54 -5.36
C ASN A 142 -2.13 21.64 -5.19
N ILE A 143 -2.36 20.34 -4.93
CA ILE A 143 -1.30 19.33 -5.01
C ILE A 143 -1.08 19.01 -6.49
N ARG A 144 -0.15 19.74 -7.13
CA ARG A 144 0.39 19.30 -8.42
C ARG A 144 1.34 18.14 -8.14
N ALA A 145 0.97 16.93 -8.54
CA ALA A 145 1.90 15.83 -8.68
C ALA A 145 2.89 16.20 -9.80
N GLY A 146 4.11 16.58 -9.43
CA GLY A 146 5.21 16.77 -10.37
C GLY A 146 5.64 15.41 -10.92
N ALA A 147 5.72 15.32 -12.26
CA ALA A 147 6.28 14.21 -13.01
C ALA A 147 7.77 13.99 -12.72
#